data_AF-A0A1M4YHA8-F1
#
_entry.id   AF-A0A1M4YHA8-F1
#
_cell.length_a   1.000
_cell.length_b   1.000
_cell.length_c   1.000
_cell.angle_alpha   90.00
_cell.angle_beta   90.00
_cell.angle_gamma   90.00
#
_symmetry.space_group_name_H-M   'P 1'
#
loop_
_entity.id
_entity.type
_entity.pdbx_description
1 polymer ?
#
loop_
_entity_poly.entity_id
_entity_poly.type
_entity_poly.pdbx_seq_one_letter_code
_entity_poly.pdbx_strand_id
1 'polypeptide(L)'
;MRNAFDHSNWSVRWDFQADLLNVLLYLRDALQLDEVASPHVPPPLVSIGDPVDVRLNTTDVKLVTGTWLRLWKLAIPLQPKNHADATDLLSVESRLLARGTPFDQVVAEVPLLRDLASSSAALNVLQLARDRALEWNRTRTAERIALERRYVREVYTQVKSLAEKVIDQRQSTSGFELKASIKVLDSEVEWWDHVRPGVLLCTRVVTQDRNLFFDLLQETFLSVSSHKVETEWTEEIVVPQHKLPPSVLPQPVVLADNEKIVLTCERLIPYRDGFEVNLKMTDKNIGTSTTSLSDPNQKPYWKKNQSSDPYNSLRLEVRFADGRKELVTDLRREDTLGDPTVVRFDRHPFDHNSLWLWIMPLPPPGACVIELSWPERDIDNAIFEFDGALLGHQ
;
A
#
# COMPACT_ATOMS: atom_id res chain seq x y z
N MET A 1 -4.74 4.42 -10.67
CA MET A 1 -3.91 5.36 -11.48
C MET A 1 -4.27 6.76 -11.01
N ARG A 2 -3.40 7.48 -10.30
CA ARG A 2 -3.76 8.77 -9.68
C ARG A 2 -3.45 9.91 -10.66
N ASN A 3 -4.48 10.65 -11.08
CA ASN A 3 -4.29 11.84 -11.93
C ASN A 3 -3.86 13.03 -11.08
N ALA A 4 -2.70 13.59 -11.42
CA ALA A 4 -2.21 14.83 -10.85
C ALA A 4 -2.04 15.83 -11.98
N PHE A 5 -2.61 17.02 -11.81
CA PHE A 5 -2.21 18.17 -12.59
C PHE A 5 -1.08 18.84 -11.83
N ASP A 6 0.06 18.99 -12.48
CA ASP A 6 1.27 19.54 -11.87
C ASP A 6 1.76 20.70 -12.74
N HIS A 7 1.69 21.89 -12.18
CA HIS A 7 2.26 23.12 -12.73
C HIS A 7 3.20 23.69 -11.68
N SER A 8 4.16 24.50 -12.09
CA SER A 8 5.23 25.00 -11.21
C SER A 8 4.75 25.64 -9.89
N ASN A 9 3.50 26.11 -9.83
CA ASN A 9 2.94 26.85 -8.69
C ASN A 9 1.63 26.25 -8.15
N TRP A 10 1.11 25.16 -8.73
CA TRP A 10 -0.08 24.49 -8.20
C TRP A 10 -0.18 23.02 -8.62
N SER A 11 -0.77 22.21 -7.74
CA SER A 11 -1.15 20.84 -8.03
C SER A 11 -2.50 20.46 -7.43
N VAL A 12 -3.28 19.69 -8.20
CA VAL A 12 -4.50 19.04 -7.74
C VAL A 12 -4.38 17.55 -7.97
N ARG A 13 -4.64 16.77 -6.91
CA ARG A 13 -4.66 15.32 -6.98
C ARG A 13 -6.05 14.79 -6.73
N TRP A 14 -6.50 13.97 -7.67
CA TRP A 14 -7.81 13.33 -7.62
C TRP A 14 -7.64 11.88 -7.19
N ASP A 15 -8.57 11.43 -6.35
CA ASP A 15 -8.70 10.03 -5.99
C ASP A 15 -10.16 9.60 -6.04
N PHE A 16 -10.59 9.22 -7.25
CA PHE A 16 -11.86 8.52 -7.47
C PHE A 16 -11.76 7.03 -7.11
N GLN A 17 -10.56 6.54 -6.84
CA GLN A 17 -10.25 5.17 -6.44
C GLN A 17 -9.91 5.15 -4.95
N ALA A 18 -10.65 5.90 -4.13
CA ALA A 18 -10.52 5.92 -2.68
C ALA A 18 -10.97 4.57 -2.07
N ASP A 19 -10.34 3.48 -2.52
CA ASP A 19 -10.79 2.10 -2.34
C ASP A 19 -10.88 1.73 -0.87
N LEU A 20 -9.88 2.13 -0.06
CA LEU A 20 -9.94 1.95 1.38
C LEU A 20 -11.12 2.71 2.01
N LEU A 21 -11.32 3.99 1.65
CA LEU A 21 -12.43 4.78 2.23
C LEU A 21 -13.78 4.17 1.84
N ASN A 22 -13.96 3.76 0.58
CA ASN A 22 -15.18 3.12 0.11
C ASN A 22 -15.42 1.75 0.77
N VAL A 23 -14.36 0.95 0.97
CA VAL A 23 -14.43 -0.31 1.72
C VAL A 23 -14.81 -0.07 3.18
N LEU A 24 -14.23 0.94 3.83
CA LEU A 24 -14.59 1.30 5.20
C LEU A 24 -16.07 1.73 5.28
N LEU A 25 -16.57 2.57 4.37
CA LEU A 25 -17.99 2.94 4.34
C LEU A 25 -18.90 1.73 4.17
N TYR A 26 -18.54 0.81 3.26
CA TYR A 26 -19.27 -0.43 3.10
C TYR A 26 -19.31 -1.23 4.40
N LEU A 27 -18.16 -1.39 5.08
CA LEU A 27 -18.08 -2.12 6.35
C LEU A 27 -18.98 -1.49 7.42
N ARG A 28 -19.01 -0.16 7.53
CA ARG A 28 -19.89 0.54 8.47
C ARG A 28 -21.36 0.18 8.23
N ASP A 29 -21.81 0.31 6.98
CA ASP A 29 -23.21 0.14 6.62
C ASP A 29 -23.64 -1.33 6.66
N ALA A 30 -22.78 -2.24 6.19
CA ALA A 30 -23.04 -3.68 6.20
C ALA A 30 -23.13 -4.25 7.61
N LEU A 31 -22.41 -3.65 8.57
CA LEU A 31 -22.42 -4.03 9.99
C LEU A 31 -23.39 -3.18 10.83
N GLN A 32 -24.11 -2.24 10.21
CA GLN A 32 -25.04 -1.34 10.88
C GLN A 32 -24.41 -0.67 12.11
N LEU A 33 -23.18 -0.17 11.96
CA LEU A 33 -22.49 0.48 13.05
C LEU A 33 -23.23 1.79 13.36
N ASP A 34 -23.91 1.83 14.51
CA ASP A 34 -24.61 3.02 15.00
C ASP A 34 -23.57 4.11 15.30
N GLU A 35 -23.41 5.03 14.37
CA GLU A 35 -22.63 6.23 14.58
C GLU A 35 -23.56 7.38 14.93
N VAL A 36 -23.31 7.97 16.09
CA VAL A 36 -23.80 9.32 16.39
C VAL A 36 -23.34 10.20 15.24
N ALA A 37 -24.29 10.72 14.45
CA ALA A 37 -24.05 11.49 13.24
C ALA A 37 -22.85 12.44 13.39
N SER A 38 -21.70 12.01 12.91
CA SER A 38 -20.47 12.79 12.94
C SER A 38 -20.43 13.58 11.63
N PRO A 39 -20.24 14.91 11.66
CA PRO A 39 -20.20 15.71 10.45
C PRO A 39 -19.06 15.29 9.50
N HIS A 40 -18.01 14.66 10.04
CA HIS A 40 -16.82 14.17 9.31
C HIS A 40 -16.99 12.77 8.72
N VAL A 41 -18.18 12.19 8.83
CA VAL A 41 -18.51 10.88 8.28
C VAL A 41 -19.66 11.06 7.29
N PRO A 42 -19.53 10.57 6.04
CA PRO A 42 -20.58 10.71 5.04
C PRO A 42 -21.83 9.89 5.45
N PRO A 43 -23.01 10.22 4.90
CA PRO A 43 -24.21 9.41 5.07
C PRO A 43 -24.05 7.94 4.64
N PRO A 44 -24.99 7.06 5.03
CA PRO A 44 -25.06 5.68 4.55
C PRO A 44 -25.04 5.58 3.02
N LEU A 45 -24.37 4.55 2.52
CA LEU A 45 -24.38 4.16 1.12
C LEU A 45 -25.79 3.65 0.75
N VAL A 46 -26.38 4.23 -0.29
CA VAL A 46 -27.76 3.94 -0.70
C VAL A 46 -27.94 2.52 -1.27
N SER A 47 -26.87 1.90 -1.79
CA SER A 47 -26.93 0.61 -2.50
C SER A 47 -25.73 -0.30 -2.19
N ILE A 48 -25.71 -0.87 -0.98
CA ILE A 48 -24.71 -1.88 -0.56
C ILE A 48 -25.15 -3.33 -0.79
N GLY A 49 -26.40 -3.54 -1.20
CA GLY A 49 -27.03 -4.86 -1.28
C GLY A 49 -27.54 -5.33 0.08
N ASP A 50 -27.72 -6.65 0.25
CA ASP A 50 -28.17 -7.22 1.51
C ASP A 50 -27.11 -7.03 2.60
N PRO A 51 -27.47 -6.46 3.77
CA PRO A 51 -26.55 -6.33 4.89
C PRO A 51 -26.00 -7.70 5.32
N VAL A 52 -24.87 -7.69 6.01
CA VAL A 52 -24.30 -8.91 6.57
C VAL A 52 -25.17 -9.30 7.76
N ASP A 53 -26.03 -10.31 7.59
CA ASP A 53 -26.90 -10.83 8.65
C ASP A 53 -26.08 -11.60 9.68
N VAL A 54 -25.33 -10.88 10.51
CA VAL A 54 -24.62 -11.45 11.63
C VAL A 54 -24.84 -10.61 12.88
N ARG A 55 -25.37 -11.28 13.91
CA ARG A 55 -25.63 -10.67 15.21
C ARG A 55 -24.35 -10.62 16.04
N LEU A 56 -23.71 -9.45 16.06
CA LEU A 56 -22.72 -9.13 17.08
C LEU A 56 -23.41 -8.84 18.42
N ASN A 57 -22.79 -9.24 19.53
CA ASN A 57 -23.27 -8.79 20.84
C ASN A 57 -22.90 -7.31 21.06
N THR A 58 -23.49 -6.65 22.06
CA THR A 58 -23.29 -5.23 22.32
C THR A 58 -21.82 -4.86 22.57
N THR A 59 -21.02 -5.76 23.16
CA THR A 59 -19.60 -5.54 23.41
C THR A 59 -18.81 -5.54 22.10
N ASP A 60 -19.07 -6.51 21.23
CA ASP A 60 -18.44 -6.61 19.92
C ASP A 60 -18.82 -5.45 19.00
N VAL A 61 -20.09 -5.00 19.03
CA VAL A 61 -20.53 -3.81 18.28
C VAL A 61 -19.69 -2.59 18.69
N LYS A 62 -19.55 -2.32 20.00
CA LYS A 62 -18.73 -1.20 20.48
C LYS A 62 -17.26 -1.30 20.05
N LEU A 63 -16.70 -2.51 20.12
CA LEU A 63 -15.33 -2.79 19.73
C LEU A 63 -15.10 -2.54 18.23
N VAL A 64 -16.01 -3.04 17.39
CA VAL A 64 -15.96 -2.87 15.94
C VAL A 64 -16.18 -1.40 15.55
N THR A 65 -17.17 -0.71 16.12
CA THR A 65 -17.39 0.72 15.88
C THR A 65 -16.18 1.56 16.27
N GLY A 66 -15.60 1.31 17.44
CA GLY A 66 -14.39 2.02 17.89
C GLY A 66 -13.20 1.79 16.95
N THR A 67 -13.02 0.55 16.48
CA THR A 67 -11.97 0.19 15.52
C THR A 67 -12.20 0.84 14.16
N TRP A 68 -13.43 0.80 13.66
CA TRP A 68 -13.82 1.44 12.41
C TRP A 68 -13.53 2.93 12.43
N LEU A 69 -13.92 3.64 13.50
CA LEU A 69 -13.69 5.09 13.62
C LEU A 69 -12.19 5.44 13.59
N ARG A 70 -11.35 4.61 14.20
CA ARG A 70 -9.89 4.78 14.13
C ARG A 70 -9.39 4.58 12.70
N LEU A 71 -9.81 3.53 12.02
CA LEU A 71 -9.44 3.29 10.62
C LEU A 71 -9.92 4.40 9.69
N TRP A 72 -11.15 4.89 9.87
CA TRP A 72 -11.71 6.01 9.09
C TRP A 72 -10.83 7.25 9.23
N LYS A 73 -10.56 7.66 10.48
CA LYS A 73 -9.70 8.81 10.77
C LYS A 73 -8.29 8.67 10.21
N LEU A 74 -7.75 7.46 10.15
CA LEU A 74 -6.42 7.18 9.60
C LEU A 74 -6.41 7.06 8.07
N ALA A 75 -7.51 6.64 7.46
CA ALA A 75 -7.64 6.53 6.02
C ALA A 75 -7.79 7.91 5.33
N ILE A 76 -8.35 8.89 6.04
CA ILE A 76 -8.51 10.26 5.54
C ILE A 76 -7.17 10.97 5.24
N PRO A 77 -6.15 10.99 6.13
CA PRO A 77 -4.88 11.67 5.92
C PRO A 77 -3.91 10.98 4.96
N LEU A 78 -4.30 9.89 4.27
CA LEU A 78 -3.47 9.08 3.36
C LEU A 78 -2.90 9.80 2.11
N GLN A 79 -2.76 11.12 2.15
CA GLN A 79 -1.72 11.81 1.40
C GLN A 79 -0.82 12.62 2.34
N PRO A 80 0.36 12.11 2.68
CA PRO A 80 1.35 12.87 3.42
C PRO A 80 2.20 13.71 2.48
N LYS A 81 2.63 14.88 2.96
CA LYS A 81 3.77 15.62 2.39
C LYS A 81 5.11 14.94 2.70
N ASN A 82 5.18 13.98 3.64
CA ASN A 82 6.38 13.22 3.99
C ASN A 82 6.07 11.74 4.27
N HIS A 83 6.70 10.83 3.54
CA HIS A 83 6.36 9.41 3.48
C HIS A 83 6.77 8.54 4.70
N ALA A 84 7.48 9.09 5.68
CA ALA A 84 7.97 8.31 6.84
C ALA A 84 6.81 7.68 7.65
N ASP A 85 5.79 8.47 8.00
CA ASP A 85 4.59 8.00 8.74
C ASP A 85 3.54 7.31 7.86
N ALA A 86 3.73 7.36 6.53
CA ALA A 86 2.81 6.82 5.53
C ALA A 86 2.97 5.32 5.31
N THR A 87 4.12 4.77 5.69
CA THR A 87 4.61 3.45 5.27
C THR A 87 3.77 2.32 5.86
N ASP A 88 3.43 2.45 7.14
CA ASP A 88 2.58 1.46 7.81
C ASP A 88 1.11 1.65 7.50
N LEU A 89 0.65 2.86 7.19
CA LEU A 89 -0.74 3.07 6.77
C LEU A 89 -1.01 2.58 5.34
N LEU A 90 -0.02 2.66 4.43
CA LEU A 90 -0.08 2.01 3.12
C LEU A 90 0.00 0.48 3.22
N SER A 91 0.69 -0.05 4.25
CA SER A 91 0.66 -1.49 4.56
C SER A 91 -0.72 -1.91 5.08
N VAL A 92 -1.36 -1.10 5.93
CA VAL A 92 -2.75 -1.30 6.39
C VAL A 92 -3.73 -1.27 5.22
N GLU A 93 -3.61 -0.28 4.32
CA GLU A 93 -4.44 -0.21 3.10
C GLU A 93 -4.24 -1.47 2.25
N SER A 94 -2.98 -1.80 1.93
CA SER A 94 -2.65 -2.96 1.08
C SER A 94 -3.17 -4.26 1.68
N ARG A 95 -3.05 -4.44 3.01
CA ARG A 95 -3.52 -5.63 3.72
C ARG A 95 -5.03 -5.67 3.84
N LEU A 96 -5.69 -4.58 4.19
CA LEU A 96 -7.16 -4.53 4.22
C LEU A 96 -7.75 -4.79 2.82
N LEU A 97 -7.04 -4.40 1.76
CA LEU A 97 -7.45 -4.65 0.37
C LEU A 97 -6.97 -5.99 -0.20
N ALA A 98 -6.05 -6.70 0.46
CA ALA A 98 -5.47 -7.96 -0.02
C ALA A 98 -6.47 -9.12 0.02
N ARG A 99 -6.96 -9.55 -1.14
CA ARG A 99 -7.85 -10.73 -1.23
C ARG A 99 -7.11 -11.99 -0.76
N GLY A 100 -7.83 -12.86 -0.06
CA GLY A 100 -7.32 -14.17 0.35
C GLY A 100 -6.47 -14.19 1.61
N THR A 101 -6.02 -13.04 2.13
CA THR A 101 -5.40 -12.97 3.45
C THR A 101 -6.46 -13.09 4.54
N PRO A 102 -6.42 -14.13 5.39
CA PRO A 102 -7.30 -14.24 6.55
C PRO A 102 -7.24 -13.00 7.46
N PHE A 103 -8.38 -12.51 7.93
CA PHE A 103 -8.49 -11.24 8.66
C PHE A 103 -7.80 -11.30 10.03
N ASP A 104 -7.68 -12.49 10.63
CA ASP A 104 -6.88 -12.73 11.83
C ASP A 104 -5.39 -12.46 11.59
N GLN A 105 -4.85 -12.81 10.41
CA GLN A 105 -3.49 -12.41 10.02
C GLN A 105 -3.40 -10.90 9.85
N VAL A 106 -4.37 -10.26 9.20
CA VAL A 106 -4.42 -8.79 9.07
C VAL A 106 -4.45 -8.14 10.46
N VAL A 107 -5.21 -8.69 11.41
CA VAL A 107 -5.33 -8.19 12.78
C VAL A 107 -4.05 -8.38 13.59
N ALA A 108 -3.38 -9.52 13.45
CA ALA A 108 -2.10 -9.79 14.10
C ALA A 108 -1.03 -8.78 13.66
N GLU A 109 -1.06 -8.41 12.38
CA GLU A 109 -0.07 -7.56 11.75
C GLU A 109 -0.39 -6.06 11.81
N VAL A 110 -1.64 -5.67 12.05
CA VAL A 110 -2.03 -4.25 12.16
C VAL A 110 -2.30 -3.90 13.62
N PRO A 111 -1.42 -3.14 14.30
CA PRO A 111 -1.56 -2.82 15.73
C PRO A 111 -2.91 -2.23 16.11
N LEU A 112 -3.50 -1.41 15.24
CA LEU A 112 -4.79 -0.73 15.43
C LEU A 112 -5.99 -1.69 15.45
N LEU A 113 -5.80 -2.90 14.94
CA LEU A 113 -6.80 -3.95 14.90
C LEU A 113 -6.63 -4.97 16.03
N ARG A 114 -5.53 -4.93 16.80
CA ARG A 114 -5.22 -5.95 17.82
C ARG A 114 -6.32 -6.15 18.85
N ASP A 115 -7.07 -5.10 19.17
CA ASP A 115 -8.21 -5.21 20.09
C ASP A 115 -9.28 -6.18 19.56
N LEU A 116 -9.39 -6.38 18.24
CA LEU A 116 -10.31 -7.34 17.64
C LEU A 116 -9.89 -8.80 17.85
N ALA A 117 -8.60 -9.06 18.14
CA ALA A 117 -8.10 -10.41 18.38
C ALA A 117 -8.76 -11.09 19.59
N SER A 118 -9.35 -10.30 20.51
CA SER A 118 -10.08 -10.84 21.67
C SER A 118 -11.46 -11.41 21.33
N SER A 119 -11.97 -11.23 20.10
CA SER A 119 -13.32 -11.68 19.71
C SER A 119 -13.31 -12.40 18.36
N SER A 120 -13.34 -13.74 18.40
CA SER A 120 -13.46 -14.57 17.19
C SER A 120 -14.75 -14.30 16.42
N ALA A 121 -15.84 -13.94 17.12
CA ALA A 121 -17.09 -13.53 16.49
C ALA A 121 -16.90 -12.25 15.67
N ALA A 122 -16.26 -11.23 16.24
CA ALA A 122 -15.96 -9.99 15.53
C ALA A 122 -15.04 -10.22 14.31
N LEU A 123 -14.01 -11.07 14.46
CA LEU A 123 -13.09 -11.41 13.37
C LEU A 123 -13.81 -12.09 12.19
N ASN A 124 -14.66 -13.08 12.46
CA ASN A 124 -15.41 -13.78 11.42
C ASN A 124 -16.37 -12.84 10.67
N VAL A 125 -17.04 -11.95 11.42
CA VAL A 125 -17.95 -10.96 10.86
C VAL A 125 -17.21 -9.95 9.99
N LEU A 126 -16.07 -9.45 10.47
CA LEU A 126 -15.25 -8.50 9.73
C LEU A 126 -14.63 -9.13 8.48
N GLN A 127 -14.19 -10.39 8.53
CA GLN A 127 -13.74 -11.12 7.34
C GLN A 127 -14.85 -11.19 6.29
N LEU A 128 -16.06 -11.65 6.67
CA LEU A 128 -17.18 -11.77 5.75
C LEU A 128 -17.59 -10.41 5.17
N ALA A 129 -17.69 -9.40 6.00
CA ALA A 129 -18.04 -8.05 5.58
C ALA A 129 -16.96 -7.45 4.66
N ARG A 130 -15.68 -7.70 4.95
CA ARG A 130 -14.55 -7.27 4.12
C ARG A 130 -14.60 -7.94 2.75
N ASP A 131 -14.84 -9.24 2.68
CA ASP A 131 -14.90 -9.95 1.39
C ASP A 131 -16.02 -9.39 0.52
N ARG A 132 -17.20 -9.13 1.12
CA ARG A 132 -18.30 -8.44 0.42
C ARG A 132 -17.93 -7.02 0.01
N ALA A 133 -17.27 -6.26 0.89
CA ALA A 133 -16.80 -4.91 0.58
C ALA A 133 -15.82 -4.89 -0.60
N LEU A 134 -14.87 -5.83 -0.64
CA LEU A 134 -13.88 -5.93 -1.71
C LEU A 134 -14.51 -6.36 -3.04
N GLU A 135 -15.55 -7.17 -3.00
CA GLU A 135 -16.29 -7.55 -4.21
C GLU A 135 -17.18 -6.41 -4.71
N TRP A 136 -17.93 -5.77 -3.81
CA TRP A 136 -18.69 -4.55 -4.09
C TRP A 136 -17.80 -3.44 -4.64
N ASN A 137 -16.60 -3.27 -4.07
CA ASN A 137 -15.68 -2.24 -4.52
C ASN A 137 -15.19 -2.51 -5.95
N ARG A 138 -14.89 -3.79 -6.27
CA ARG A 138 -14.42 -4.22 -7.60
C ARG A 138 -15.43 -3.98 -8.70
N THR A 139 -16.71 -4.30 -8.47
CA THR A 139 -17.76 -4.10 -9.49
C THR A 139 -17.89 -2.63 -9.86
N ARG A 140 -17.61 -1.72 -8.91
CA ARG A 140 -17.68 -0.27 -9.10
C ARG A 140 -16.36 0.39 -9.53
N THR A 141 -15.20 -0.25 -9.30
CA THR A 141 -13.90 0.30 -9.69
C THR A 141 -13.85 0.67 -11.17
N ALA A 142 -14.40 -0.17 -12.06
CA ALA A 142 -14.41 0.09 -13.50
C ALA A 142 -15.21 1.36 -13.85
N GLU A 143 -16.39 1.54 -13.23
CA GLU A 143 -17.23 2.72 -13.39
C GLU A 143 -16.52 3.98 -12.86
N ARG A 144 -15.86 3.89 -11.70
CA ARG A 144 -15.10 5.00 -11.12
C ARG A 144 -13.91 5.41 -11.98
N ILE A 145 -13.16 4.46 -12.54
CA ILE A 145 -12.06 4.74 -13.48
C ILE A 145 -12.58 5.43 -14.74
N ALA A 146 -13.70 4.97 -15.28
CA ALA A 146 -14.32 5.58 -16.46
C ALA A 146 -14.80 7.01 -16.16
N LEU A 147 -15.46 7.21 -15.03
CA LEU A 147 -15.92 8.51 -14.56
C LEU A 147 -14.74 9.47 -14.33
N GLU A 148 -13.70 9.04 -13.63
CA GLU A 148 -12.49 9.82 -13.38
C GLU A 148 -11.88 10.33 -14.68
N ARG A 149 -11.63 9.42 -15.64
CA ARG A 149 -11.00 9.78 -16.93
C ARG A 149 -11.83 10.78 -17.73
N ARG A 150 -13.16 10.71 -17.63
CA ARG A 150 -14.06 11.65 -18.29
C ARG A 150 -14.05 12.99 -17.56
N TYR A 151 -14.30 12.95 -16.25
CA TYR A 151 -14.43 14.14 -15.41
C TYR A 151 -13.16 14.99 -15.42
N VAL A 152 -12.00 14.37 -15.15
CA VAL A 152 -10.69 15.05 -15.10
C VAL A 152 -10.39 15.79 -16.41
N ARG A 153 -10.75 15.21 -17.57
CA ARG A 153 -10.59 15.87 -18.87
C ARG A 153 -11.54 17.04 -19.06
N GLU A 154 -12.80 16.89 -18.63
CA GLU A 154 -13.82 17.92 -18.77
C GLU A 154 -13.55 19.15 -17.90
N VAL A 155 -13.07 18.95 -16.66
CA VAL A 155 -12.91 20.03 -15.68
C VAL A 155 -11.54 20.69 -15.68
N TYR A 156 -10.54 20.13 -16.39
CA TYR A 156 -9.15 20.60 -16.33
C TYR A 156 -9.00 22.11 -16.57
N THR A 157 -9.60 22.63 -17.64
CA THR A 157 -9.51 24.06 -17.99
C THR A 157 -10.10 24.96 -16.89
N GLN A 158 -11.18 24.51 -16.25
CA GLN A 158 -11.86 25.24 -15.17
C GLN A 158 -11.03 25.20 -13.88
N VAL A 159 -10.48 24.04 -13.53
CA VAL A 159 -9.57 23.87 -12.38
C VAL A 159 -8.34 24.75 -12.53
N LYS A 160 -7.74 24.76 -13.73
CA LYS A 160 -6.60 25.63 -14.05
C LYS A 160 -6.95 27.11 -13.87
N SER A 161 -8.05 27.55 -14.48
CA SER A 161 -8.52 28.94 -14.37
C SER A 161 -8.82 29.34 -12.93
N LEU A 162 -9.40 28.43 -12.14
CA LEU A 162 -9.65 28.64 -10.72
C LEU A 162 -8.34 28.77 -9.92
N ALA A 163 -7.39 27.86 -10.13
CA ALA A 163 -6.10 27.90 -9.45
C ALA A 163 -5.33 29.20 -9.77
N GLU A 164 -5.30 29.60 -11.04
CA GLU A 164 -4.68 30.87 -11.47
C GLU A 164 -5.35 32.08 -10.79
N LYS A 165 -6.69 32.11 -10.75
CA LYS A 165 -7.45 33.14 -10.04
C LYS A 165 -7.11 33.20 -8.54
N VAL A 166 -6.96 32.04 -7.88
CA VAL A 166 -6.61 31.99 -6.45
C VAL A 166 -5.16 32.45 -6.21
N ILE A 167 -4.23 32.13 -7.12
CA ILE A 167 -2.85 32.63 -7.07
C ILE A 167 -2.82 34.16 -7.19
N ASP A 168 -3.55 34.71 -8.17
CA ASP A 168 -3.63 36.16 -8.39
C ASP A 168 -4.22 36.88 -7.17
N GLN A 169 -5.27 36.32 -6.57
CA GLN A 169 -5.89 36.86 -5.35
C GLN A 169 -4.93 36.89 -4.15
N ARG A 170 -4.01 35.95 -4.06
CA ARG A 170 -3.06 35.82 -2.94
C ARG A 170 -1.79 36.67 -3.08
N GLN A 171 -1.68 37.47 -4.15
CA GLN A 171 -0.57 38.40 -4.39
C GLN A 171 0.81 37.73 -4.25
N SER A 172 1.13 36.86 -5.22
CA SER A 172 2.39 36.10 -5.40
C SER A 172 3.66 36.74 -4.77
N THR A 173 3.92 36.46 -3.50
CA THR A 173 5.30 36.35 -3.02
C THR A 173 5.87 35.06 -3.59
N SER A 174 6.94 35.17 -4.38
CA SER A 174 7.62 34.05 -5.03
C SER A 174 7.84 32.87 -4.08
N GLY A 175 7.33 31.68 -4.44
CA GLY A 175 7.54 30.43 -3.69
C GLY A 175 6.29 29.76 -3.12
N PHE A 176 5.09 30.27 -3.40
CA PHE A 176 3.85 29.62 -2.95
C PHE A 176 3.37 28.55 -3.93
N GLU A 177 3.08 27.35 -3.42
CA GLU A 177 2.55 26.23 -4.19
C GLU A 177 1.17 25.85 -3.65
N LEU A 178 0.12 26.03 -4.46
CA LEU A 178 -1.24 25.58 -4.13
C LEU A 178 -1.31 24.06 -4.24
N LYS A 179 -1.73 23.36 -3.17
CA LYS A 179 -1.95 21.91 -3.21
C LYS A 179 -3.36 21.58 -2.76
N ALA A 180 -4.11 20.87 -3.60
CA ALA A 180 -5.39 20.29 -3.23
C ALA A 180 -5.40 18.77 -3.44
N SER A 181 -5.96 18.04 -2.47
CA SER A 181 -6.23 16.61 -2.56
C SER A 181 -7.74 16.39 -2.47
N ILE A 182 -8.31 15.75 -3.48
CA ILE A 182 -9.75 15.57 -3.60
C ILE A 182 -10.03 14.07 -3.59
N LYS A 183 -10.74 13.62 -2.57
CA LYS A 183 -11.17 12.23 -2.39
C LYS A 183 -12.66 12.13 -2.72
N VAL A 184 -13.01 11.31 -3.69
CA VAL A 184 -14.40 11.15 -4.14
C VAL A 184 -14.94 9.82 -3.66
N LEU A 185 -16.00 9.87 -2.86
CA LEU A 185 -16.66 8.73 -2.22
C LEU A 185 -17.85 8.27 -3.06
N ASP A 186 -18.07 6.95 -3.10
CA ASP A 186 -19.08 6.30 -3.93
C ASP A 186 -20.47 6.28 -3.26
N SER A 187 -20.90 7.45 -2.77
CA SER A 187 -22.22 7.68 -2.19
C SER A 187 -23.11 8.49 -3.14
N GLU A 188 -24.40 8.19 -3.10
CA GLU A 188 -25.46 8.85 -3.88
C GLU A 188 -26.16 9.97 -3.09
N VAL A 189 -25.67 10.26 -1.88
CA VAL A 189 -26.12 11.39 -1.08
C VAL A 189 -25.14 12.54 -1.24
N GLU A 190 -25.64 13.76 -1.39
CA GLU A 190 -24.82 14.96 -1.38
C GLU A 190 -24.18 15.15 -0.01
N TRP A 191 -22.85 15.13 0.04
CA TRP A 191 -22.07 15.35 1.27
C TRP A 191 -20.62 15.73 0.95
N TRP A 192 -20.02 16.59 1.76
CA TRP A 192 -18.62 16.95 1.68
C TRP A 192 -18.07 17.36 3.05
N ASP A 193 -16.75 17.34 3.17
CA ASP A 193 -16.03 17.83 4.35
C ASP A 193 -14.61 18.31 3.99
N HIS A 194 -14.21 19.44 4.59
CA HIS A 194 -12.85 19.98 4.54
C HIS A 194 -12.05 19.46 5.71
N VAL A 195 -11.64 18.19 5.62
CA VAL A 195 -11.06 17.49 6.78
C VAL A 195 -9.77 18.15 7.27
N ARG A 196 -9.05 18.84 6.39
CA ARG A 196 -7.93 19.72 6.73
C ARG A 196 -7.61 20.68 5.59
N PRO A 197 -6.75 21.70 5.82
CA PRO A 197 -6.26 22.57 4.76
C PRO A 197 -5.78 21.82 3.52
N GLY A 198 -6.37 22.14 2.36
CA GLY A 198 -6.03 21.53 1.08
C GLY A 198 -6.56 20.11 0.85
N VAL A 199 -7.43 19.57 1.73
CA VAL A 199 -8.05 18.25 1.52
C VAL A 199 -9.57 18.35 1.55
N LEU A 200 -10.19 17.95 0.44
CA LEU A 200 -11.63 17.85 0.28
C LEU A 200 -12.03 16.38 0.17
N LEU A 201 -12.89 15.94 1.08
CA LEU A 201 -13.65 14.70 0.92
C LEU A 201 -15.04 15.09 0.41
N CYS A 202 -15.49 14.44 -0.65
CA CYS A 202 -16.83 14.71 -1.19
C CYS A 202 -17.42 13.45 -1.82
N THR A 203 -18.74 13.40 -1.92
CA THR A 203 -19.41 12.32 -2.62
C THR A 203 -19.43 12.56 -4.12
N ARG A 204 -19.70 11.50 -4.88
CA ARG A 204 -19.86 11.58 -6.34
C ARG A 204 -20.91 12.61 -6.76
N VAL A 205 -22.00 12.76 -5.99
CA VAL A 205 -23.07 13.73 -6.28
C VAL A 205 -22.53 15.16 -6.26
N VAL A 206 -21.70 15.50 -5.27
CA VAL A 206 -21.06 16.83 -5.21
C VAL A 206 -20.24 17.10 -6.46
N THR A 207 -19.49 16.11 -6.97
CA THR A 207 -18.70 16.31 -8.20
C THR A 207 -19.56 16.54 -9.45
N GLN A 208 -20.82 16.08 -9.46
CA GLN A 208 -21.75 16.28 -10.58
C GLN A 208 -22.36 17.68 -10.59
N ASP A 209 -22.57 18.29 -9.42
CA ASP A 209 -22.88 19.72 -9.32
C ASP A 209 -21.59 20.54 -9.49
N ARG A 210 -21.34 20.99 -10.71
CA ARG A 210 -20.13 21.74 -11.04
C ARG A 210 -20.00 23.03 -10.24
N ASN A 211 -21.10 23.73 -9.96
CA ASN A 211 -21.02 25.02 -9.28
C ASN A 211 -20.58 24.80 -7.83
N LEU A 212 -21.30 23.93 -7.12
CA LEU A 212 -20.95 23.54 -5.75
C LEU A 212 -19.52 23.01 -5.67
N PHE A 213 -19.15 22.10 -6.58
CA PHE A 213 -17.82 21.51 -6.58
C PHE A 213 -16.70 22.56 -6.75
N PHE A 214 -16.85 23.53 -7.66
CA PHE A 214 -15.82 24.56 -7.85
C PHE A 214 -15.76 25.56 -6.70
N ASP A 215 -16.88 25.86 -6.06
CA ASP A 215 -16.90 26.68 -4.84
C ASP A 215 -16.11 25.97 -3.72
N LEU A 216 -16.37 24.68 -3.49
CA LEU A 216 -15.62 23.86 -2.51
C LEU A 216 -14.15 23.70 -2.89
N LEU A 217 -13.82 23.57 -4.18
CA LEU A 217 -12.42 23.52 -4.61
C LEU A 217 -11.71 24.86 -4.35
N GLN A 218 -12.39 25.98 -4.55
CA GLN A 218 -11.86 27.29 -4.24
C GLN A 218 -11.59 27.42 -2.73
N GLU A 219 -12.56 27.05 -1.89
CA GLU A 219 -12.39 27.02 -0.43
C GLU A 219 -11.23 26.11 -0.01
N THR A 220 -11.09 24.96 -0.66
CA THR A 220 -9.98 24.02 -0.41
C THR A 220 -8.63 24.65 -0.71
N PHE A 221 -8.47 25.34 -1.85
CA PHE A 221 -7.23 26.07 -2.14
C PHE A 221 -6.98 27.21 -1.15
N LEU A 222 -8.04 27.94 -0.78
CA LEU A 222 -7.97 29.06 0.16
C LEU A 222 -7.68 28.62 1.60
N SER A 223 -7.96 27.37 1.96
CA SER A 223 -7.65 26.83 3.29
C SER A 223 -6.15 26.57 3.50
N VAL A 224 -5.37 26.35 2.43
CA VAL A 224 -3.92 26.11 2.52
C VAL A 224 -3.22 27.39 2.96
N SER A 225 -2.66 27.44 4.17
CA SER A 225 -1.97 28.64 4.66
C SER A 225 -0.68 28.90 3.86
N SER A 226 -0.32 30.17 3.69
CA SER A 226 0.84 30.64 2.91
C SER A 226 2.21 30.31 3.53
N HIS A 227 2.23 29.99 4.82
CA HIS A 227 3.43 29.61 5.52
C HIS A 227 3.67 28.11 5.30
N LYS A 228 4.93 27.65 5.35
CA LYS A 228 5.25 26.24 5.60
C LYS A 228 4.54 25.86 6.90
N VAL A 229 3.28 25.45 6.81
CA VAL A 229 2.58 24.78 7.89
C VAL A 229 3.27 23.44 7.94
N GLU A 230 4.33 23.35 8.76
CA GLU A 230 4.57 22.16 9.54
C GLU A 230 3.22 21.83 10.15
N THR A 231 2.54 20.86 9.53
CA THR A 231 1.30 20.33 10.05
C THR A 231 1.64 19.71 11.38
N GLU A 232 1.46 20.48 12.46
CA GLU A 232 1.47 20.01 13.84
C GLU A 232 0.30 19.03 14.02
N TRP A 233 0.48 17.82 13.50
CA TRP A 233 0.06 16.61 14.16
C TRP A 233 1.35 15.97 14.67
N THR A 234 1.84 16.46 15.79
CA THR A 234 2.88 15.81 16.60
C THR A 234 2.20 14.93 17.66
N GLU A 235 1.25 14.10 17.25
CA GLU A 235 1.34 12.73 17.75
C GLU A 235 2.26 12.06 16.75
N GLU A 236 3.57 12.07 17.07
CA GLU A 236 4.51 11.14 16.46
C GLU A 236 3.94 9.76 16.78
N ILE A 237 3.10 9.25 15.88
CA ILE A 237 2.67 7.87 15.91
C ILE A 237 3.96 7.14 15.60
N VAL A 238 4.69 6.77 16.66
CA VAL A 238 5.82 5.85 16.59
C VAL A 238 5.22 4.54 16.12
N VAL A 239 5.05 4.39 14.81
CA VAL A 239 4.59 3.14 14.27
C VAL A 239 5.75 2.18 14.49
N PRO A 240 5.55 1.10 15.27
CA PRO A 240 6.64 0.22 15.61
C PRO A 240 7.17 -0.39 14.32
N GLN A 241 8.43 -0.13 13.97
CA GLN A 241 9.08 -0.82 12.87
C GLN A 241 8.83 -2.32 13.05
N HIS A 242 8.06 -2.92 12.14
CA HIS A 242 7.69 -4.32 12.24
C HIS A 242 8.96 -5.16 12.31
N LYS A 243 9.23 -5.74 13.48
CA LYS A 243 10.35 -6.65 13.65
C LYS A 243 10.08 -7.86 12.75
N LEU A 244 10.90 -8.01 11.72
CA LEU A 244 10.79 -9.12 10.78
C LEU A 244 10.83 -10.46 11.54
N PRO A 245 10.07 -11.47 11.09
CA PRO A 245 10.16 -12.81 11.67
C PRO A 245 11.62 -13.30 11.67
N PRO A 246 11.98 -14.18 12.62
CA PRO A 246 13.33 -14.70 12.70
C PRO A 246 13.68 -15.45 11.42
N SER A 247 14.88 -15.22 10.91
CA SER A 247 15.41 -16.05 9.85
C SER A 247 15.87 -17.39 10.42
N VAL A 248 15.77 -18.46 9.63
CA VAL A 248 16.39 -19.76 9.95
C VAL A 248 17.90 -19.77 9.66
N LEU A 249 18.42 -18.76 8.96
CA LEU A 249 19.86 -18.59 8.79
C LEU A 249 20.45 -18.00 10.08
N PRO A 250 21.51 -18.61 10.63
CA PRO A 250 22.17 -18.06 11.81
C PRO A 250 22.92 -16.76 11.51
N GLN A 251 23.31 -16.55 10.25
CA GLN A 251 23.98 -15.36 9.74
C GLN A 251 23.79 -15.25 8.21
N PRO A 252 23.98 -14.05 7.62
CA PRO A 252 24.00 -13.90 6.17
C PRO A 252 25.04 -14.81 5.51
N VAL A 253 24.69 -15.37 4.35
CA VAL A 253 25.55 -16.26 3.56
C VAL A 253 26.03 -15.53 2.32
N VAL A 254 27.34 -15.44 2.12
CA VAL A 254 27.92 -14.87 0.89
C VAL A 254 27.77 -15.87 -0.25
N LEU A 255 27.06 -15.47 -1.31
CA LEU A 255 26.78 -16.29 -2.48
C LEU A 255 27.83 -16.07 -3.57
N ALA A 256 28.19 -14.81 -3.77
CA ALA A 256 29.22 -14.41 -4.72
C ALA A 256 29.98 -13.20 -4.19
N ASP A 257 31.28 -13.19 -4.42
CA ASP A 257 32.15 -12.09 -4.04
C ASP A 257 33.18 -11.82 -5.14
N ASN A 258 33.09 -10.68 -5.81
CA ASN A 258 34.03 -10.29 -6.86
C ASN A 258 34.56 -8.87 -6.65
N GLU A 259 35.25 -8.30 -7.63
CA GLU A 259 35.86 -6.97 -7.52
C GLU A 259 34.82 -5.84 -7.45
N LYS A 260 33.59 -6.08 -7.94
CA LYS A 260 32.54 -5.06 -8.07
C LYS A 260 31.51 -5.14 -6.96
N ILE A 261 31.05 -6.34 -6.62
CA ILE A 261 29.93 -6.56 -5.71
C ILE A 261 30.15 -7.74 -4.76
N VAL A 262 29.44 -7.71 -3.64
CA VAL A 262 29.16 -8.87 -2.78
C VAL A 262 27.67 -9.16 -2.88
N LEU A 263 27.30 -10.39 -3.26
CA LEU A 263 25.91 -10.87 -3.22
C LEU A 263 25.74 -11.81 -2.03
N THR A 264 24.76 -11.54 -1.19
CA THR A 264 24.49 -12.30 0.04
C THR A 264 23.05 -12.78 0.10
N CYS A 265 22.82 -13.95 0.68
CA CYS A 265 21.52 -14.37 1.19
C CYS A 265 21.44 -13.90 2.65
N GLU A 266 20.76 -12.78 2.87
CA GLU A 266 20.65 -12.16 4.20
C GLU A 266 19.67 -12.91 5.10
N ARG A 267 18.57 -13.39 4.52
CA ARG A 267 17.49 -14.02 5.28
C ARG A 267 16.81 -15.12 4.48
N LEU A 268 16.45 -16.16 5.21
CA LEU A 268 15.50 -17.20 4.85
C LEU A 268 14.40 -17.25 5.92
N ILE A 269 13.16 -16.93 5.58
CA ILE A 269 12.05 -16.79 6.54
C ILE A 269 10.93 -17.78 6.18
N PRO A 270 10.67 -18.80 7.00
CA PRO A 270 9.64 -19.78 6.72
C PRO A 270 8.24 -19.23 7.02
N TYR A 271 7.26 -19.73 6.28
CA TYR A 271 5.83 -19.54 6.47
C TYR A 271 5.12 -20.87 6.24
N ARG A 272 3.80 -20.90 6.47
CA ARG A 272 3.02 -22.15 6.40
C ARG A 272 2.97 -22.78 5.01
N ASP A 273 2.94 -21.96 3.97
CA ASP A 273 2.71 -22.36 2.57
C ASP A 273 3.91 -22.08 1.65
N GLY A 274 4.99 -21.53 2.18
CA GLY A 274 6.17 -21.16 1.43
C GLY A 274 7.21 -20.50 2.33
N PHE A 275 8.15 -19.81 1.73
CA PHE A 275 9.19 -19.10 2.46
C PHE A 275 9.69 -17.89 1.68
N GLU A 276 10.20 -16.90 2.39
CA GLU A 276 10.85 -15.73 1.81
C GLU A 276 12.37 -15.90 1.79
N VAL A 277 12.99 -15.40 0.72
CA VAL A 277 14.43 -15.23 0.58
C VAL A 277 14.72 -13.74 0.38
N ASN A 278 15.69 -13.21 1.13
CA ASN A 278 16.25 -11.88 0.91
C ASN A 278 17.66 -11.98 0.35
N LEU A 279 17.85 -11.59 -0.91
CA LEU A 279 19.16 -11.44 -1.53
C LEU A 279 19.59 -9.97 -1.44
N LYS A 280 20.82 -9.70 -1.00
CA LYS A 280 21.35 -8.35 -0.88
C LYS A 280 22.66 -8.18 -1.63
N MET A 281 22.70 -7.14 -2.46
CA MET A 281 23.87 -6.72 -3.22
C MET A 281 24.58 -5.58 -2.49
N THR A 282 25.90 -5.64 -2.37
CA THR A 282 26.72 -4.55 -1.82
C THR A 282 27.83 -4.20 -2.80
N ASP A 283 27.85 -2.98 -3.32
CA ASP A 283 28.91 -2.51 -4.22
C ASP A 283 30.22 -2.27 -3.42
N LYS A 284 31.34 -2.81 -3.90
CA LYS A 284 32.67 -2.63 -3.28
C LYS A 284 33.36 -1.32 -3.68
N ASN A 285 33.08 -0.84 -4.89
CA ASN A 285 33.77 0.33 -5.47
C ASN A 285 33.17 1.68 -5.04
N ILE A 286 32.05 1.65 -4.31
CA ILE A 286 31.48 2.84 -3.70
C ILE A 286 32.12 2.98 -2.33
N GLY A 287 33.33 3.55 -2.30
CA GLY A 287 34.09 3.76 -1.07
C GLY A 287 33.23 4.39 0.00
N THR A 288 32.91 3.63 1.05
CA THR A 288 32.09 4.07 2.19
C THR A 288 31.01 5.08 1.80
N SER A 289 30.15 4.74 0.82
CA SER A 289 28.85 5.41 0.81
C SER A 289 28.17 4.96 2.09
N THR A 290 28.14 5.87 3.06
CA THR A 290 27.06 6.02 4.02
C THR A 290 25.83 5.37 3.42
N THR A 291 25.28 4.37 4.11
CA THR A 291 23.91 3.89 3.93
C THR A 291 23.08 5.05 3.44
N SER A 292 22.88 5.15 2.13
CA SER A 292 22.08 6.21 1.55
C SER A 292 20.72 5.85 2.08
N LEU A 293 20.30 6.54 3.14
CA LEU A 293 18.96 6.49 3.70
C LEU A 293 18.06 6.44 2.47
N SER A 294 17.41 5.28 2.30
CA SER A 294 16.55 5.01 1.16
C SER A 294 15.67 6.23 0.98
N ASP A 295 15.76 6.90 -0.17
CA ASP A 295 14.92 8.07 -0.42
C ASP A 295 13.47 7.60 -0.27
N PRO A 296 12.74 8.06 0.77
CA PRO A 296 11.41 7.54 1.10
C PRO A 296 10.38 7.87 0.01
N ASN A 297 10.78 8.62 -1.03
CA ASN A 297 9.98 8.92 -2.22
C ASN A 297 10.15 7.92 -3.38
N GLN A 298 11.03 6.91 -3.28
CA GLN A 298 11.22 5.93 -4.35
C GLN A 298 10.03 4.96 -4.45
N LYS A 299 9.28 5.06 -5.55
CA LYS A 299 8.24 4.10 -5.95
C LYS A 299 8.85 2.74 -6.33
N PRO A 300 8.08 1.63 -6.33
CA PRO A 300 8.56 0.33 -6.81
C PRO A 300 9.12 0.46 -8.22
N TYR A 301 10.44 0.33 -8.32
CA TYR A 301 11.21 0.85 -9.43
C TYR A 301 11.02 0.03 -10.73
N TRP A 302 10.73 -1.26 -10.58
CA TRP A 302 10.60 -2.22 -11.67
C TRP A 302 9.33 -2.04 -12.52
N LYS A 303 8.29 -1.32 -12.03
CA LYS A 303 7.05 -1.08 -12.79
C LYS A 303 7.12 0.09 -13.79
N LYS A 304 8.14 0.95 -13.75
CA LYS A 304 8.18 2.16 -14.60
C LYS A 304 9.39 2.32 -15.50
N ASN A 305 10.58 1.85 -15.10
CA ASN A 305 11.79 2.00 -15.91
C ASN A 305 12.50 0.65 -16.01
N GLN A 306 12.43 0.02 -17.19
CA GLN A 306 13.05 -1.28 -17.46
C GLN A 306 14.58 -1.26 -17.30
N SER A 307 15.23 -0.10 -17.46
CA SER A 307 16.67 0.02 -17.69
C SER A 307 17.56 0.02 -16.45
N SER A 308 17.02 -0.05 -15.23
CA SER A 308 17.81 0.36 -14.05
C SER A 308 17.58 -0.47 -12.78
N ASP A 309 16.78 -1.52 -12.84
CA ASP A 309 16.70 -2.49 -11.75
C ASP A 309 18.05 -3.18 -11.57
N PRO A 310 18.65 -3.09 -10.38
CA PRO A 310 20.00 -3.57 -10.19
C PRO A 310 20.12 -5.07 -10.33
N TYR A 311 19.01 -5.82 -10.28
CA TYR A 311 18.89 -7.27 -10.43
C TYR A 311 18.44 -7.74 -11.83
N ASN A 312 18.39 -6.83 -12.80
CA ASN A 312 18.12 -7.21 -14.19
C ASN A 312 19.14 -8.26 -14.65
N SER A 313 18.71 -9.20 -15.50
CA SER A 313 19.49 -10.35 -16.01
C SER A 313 19.93 -11.42 -15.00
N LEU A 314 19.67 -11.24 -13.70
CA LEU A 314 19.88 -12.30 -12.71
C LEU A 314 18.98 -13.49 -13.03
N ARG A 315 19.59 -14.67 -13.17
CA ARG A 315 18.90 -15.94 -13.36
C ARG A 315 18.99 -16.77 -12.09
N LEU A 316 17.90 -17.43 -11.74
CA LEU A 316 17.75 -18.18 -10.50
C LEU A 316 17.08 -19.52 -10.78
N GLU A 317 17.69 -20.63 -10.38
CA GLU A 317 17.07 -21.96 -10.34
C GLU A 317 16.86 -22.39 -8.89
N VAL A 318 15.64 -22.79 -8.53
CA VAL A 318 15.35 -23.46 -7.26
C VAL A 318 15.17 -24.94 -7.52
N ARG A 319 15.82 -25.81 -6.72
CA ARG A 319 15.68 -27.26 -6.78
C ARG A 319 15.39 -27.84 -5.41
N PHE A 320 14.39 -28.70 -5.33
CA PHE A 320 14.03 -29.43 -4.12
C PHE A 320 14.54 -30.88 -4.18
N ALA A 321 14.68 -31.51 -3.01
CA ALA A 321 15.20 -32.88 -2.88
C ALA A 321 14.33 -33.94 -3.55
N ASP A 322 13.03 -33.67 -3.73
CA ASP A 322 12.09 -34.54 -4.45
C ASP A 322 12.14 -34.38 -5.98
N GLY A 323 13.08 -33.57 -6.50
CA GLY A 323 13.32 -33.37 -7.92
C GLY A 323 12.51 -32.23 -8.56
N ARG A 324 11.60 -31.59 -7.80
CA ARG A 324 10.89 -30.39 -8.26
C ARG A 324 11.86 -29.22 -8.45
N LYS A 325 11.67 -28.45 -9.52
CA LYS A 325 12.55 -27.32 -9.84
C LYS A 325 11.92 -26.26 -10.72
N GLU A 326 12.42 -25.04 -10.59
CA GLU A 326 11.94 -23.87 -11.33
C GLU A 326 13.14 -22.99 -11.71
N LEU A 327 13.26 -22.67 -13.00
CA LEU A 327 14.25 -21.73 -13.52
C LEU A 327 13.57 -20.41 -13.87
N VAL A 328 13.98 -19.34 -13.21
CA VAL A 328 13.56 -17.98 -13.46
C VAL A 328 14.67 -17.23 -14.19
N THR A 329 14.44 -16.93 -15.47
CA THR A 329 15.37 -16.14 -16.29
C THR A 329 14.98 -14.66 -16.36
N ASP A 330 13.75 -14.33 -15.98
CA ASP A 330 13.23 -12.97 -15.86
C ASP A 330 12.45 -12.84 -14.55
N LEU A 331 13.05 -12.19 -13.55
CA LEU A 331 12.46 -11.94 -12.23
C LEU A 331 11.30 -10.92 -12.25
N ARG A 332 10.96 -10.38 -13.43
CA ARG A 332 9.83 -9.46 -13.63
C ARG A 332 8.68 -10.08 -14.41
N ARG A 333 8.79 -11.35 -14.80
CA ARG A 333 7.71 -12.08 -15.48
C ARG A 333 6.43 -12.05 -14.61
N GLU A 334 5.28 -12.14 -15.25
CA GLU A 334 4.02 -12.35 -14.52
C GLU A 334 4.10 -13.61 -13.66
N ASP A 335 3.45 -13.58 -12.50
CA ASP A 335 3.47 -14.71 -11.57
C ASP A 335 2.83 -15.94 -12.22
N THR A 336 3.66 -16.90 -12.62
CA THR A 336 3.23 -18.18 -13.16
C THR A 336 3.31 -19.24 -12.08
N LEU A 337 2.20 -19.95 -11.86
CA LEU A 337 2.18 -21.11 -10.97
C LEU A 337 3.10 -22.21 -11.55
N GLY A 338 4.20 -22.47 -10.84
CA GLY A 338 5.13 -23.57 -11.05
C GLY A 338 5.22 -24.47 -9.81
N ASP A 339 6.04 -25.51 -9.87
CA ASP A 339 6.29 -26.39 -8.72
C ASP A 339 7.80 -26.72 -8.61
N PRO A 340 8.58 -25.88 -7.90
CA PRO A 340 8.18 -24.71 -7.11
C PRO A 340 7.78 -23.47 -7.93
N THR A 341 6.96 -22.61 -7.36
CA THR A 341 6.70 -21.24 -7.82
C THR A 341 7.68 -20.29 -7.15
N VAL A 342 8.30 -19.39 -7.92
CA VAL A 342 9.18 -18.33 -7.42
C VAL A 342 8.64 -16.98 -7.89
N VAL A 343 8.32 -16.10 -6.94
CA VAL A 343 7.71 -14.79 -7.16
C VAL A 343 8.58 -13.71 -6.54
N ARG A 344 8.89 -12.66 -7.29
CA ARG A 344 9.50 -11.46 -6.74
C ARG A 344 8.43 -10.59 -6.08
N PHE A 345 8.73 -10.07 -4.90
CA PHE A 345 7.86 -9.07 -4.27
C PHE A 345 8.69 -7.94 -3.64
N ASP A 346 8.03 -6.87 -3.22
CA ASP A 346 8.67 -5.74 -2.56
C ASP A 346 8.37 -5.78 -1.06
N ARG A 347 9.40 -5.56 -0.23
CA ARG A 347 9.24 -5.39 1.22
C ARG A 347 9.64 -3.97 1.62
N HIS A 348 8.86 -3.36 2.52
CA HIS A 348 9.16 -2.06 3.09
C HIS A 348 9.90 -2.19 4.44
N PRO A 349 10.88 -1.31 4.76
CA PRO A 349 11.37 -0.21 3.91
C PRO A 349 12.08 -0.73 2.66
N PHE A 350 11.85 -0.04 1.53
CA PHE A 350 12.43 -0.43 0.25
C PHE A 350 13.94 -0.17 0.27
N ASP A 351 14.71 -1.19 -0.11
CA ASP A 351 16.14 -1.09 -0.34
C ASP A 351 16.40 -1.57 -1.76
N HIS A 352 16.88 -0.65 -2.62
CA HIS A 352 17.20 -0.94 -4.02
C HIS A 352 18.24 -2.06 -4.15
N ASN A 353 19.07 -2.24 -3.12
CA ASN A 353 20.06 -3.30 -3.04
C ASN A 353 19.53 -4.59 -2.44
N SER A 354 18.25 -4.68 -2.09
CA SER A 354 17.61 -5.90 -1.58
C SER A 354 16.59 -6.44 -2.58
N LEU A 355 16.65 -7.74 -2.86
CA LEU A 355 15.72 -8.51 -3.67
C LEU A 355 15.01 -9.52 -2.79
N TRP A 356 13.69 -9.38 -2.69
CA TRP A 356 12.84 -10.30 -1.95
C TRP A 356 12.12 -11.26 -2.90
N LEU A 357 12.19 -12.54 -2.56
CA LEU A 357 11.57 -13.63 -3.30
C LEU A 357 10.67 -14.43 -2.37
N TRP A 358 9.49 -14.77 -2.85
CA TRP A 358 8.59 -15.75 -2.25
C TRP A 358 8.72 -17.06 -3.03
N ILE A 359 8.94 -18.16 -2.32
CA ILE A 359 9.07 -19.49 -2.92
C ILE A 359 8.03 -20.41 -2.28
N MET A 360 7.22 -21.06 -3.11
CA MET A 360 6.19 -22.00 -2.66
C MET A 360 6.07 -23.22 -3.59
N PRO A 361 5.61 -24.38 -3.11
CA PRO A 361 5.33 -24.68 -1.71
C PRO A 361 6.64 -24.86 -0.91
N LEU A 362 6.51 -25.20 0.38
CA LEU A 362 7.67 -25.61 1.18
C LEU A 362 8.39 -26.83 0.57
N PRO A 363 9.73 -26.87 0.61
CA PRO A 363 10.50 -28.03 0.20
C PRO A 363 10.28 -29.20 1.18
N PRO A 364 10.38 -30.47 0.73
CA PRO A 364 10.45 -31.60 1.63
C PRO A 364 11.76 -31.58 2.43
N PRO A 365 11.88 -32.37 3.52
CA PRO A 365 13.16 -32.62 4.17
C PRO A 365 14.23 -33.10 3.17
N GLY A 366 15.45 -32.57 3.29
CA GLY A 366 16.54 -32.79 2.35
C GLY A 366 17.00 -31.51 1.64
N ALA A 367 17.95 -31.65 0.71
CA ALA A 367 18.58 -30.50 0.06
C ALA A 367 17.57 -29.62 -0.71
N CYS A 368 17.51 -28.35 -0.33
CA CYS A 368 16.91 -27.28 -1.12
C CYS A 368 18.05 -26.40 -1.64
N VAL A 369 18.18 -26.31 -2.96
CA VAL A 369 19.27 -25.61 -3.64
C VAL A 369 18.72 -24.40 -4.37
N ILE A 370 19.33 -23.23 -4.14
CA ILE A 370 19.14 -22.01 -4.91
C ILE A 370 20.43 -21.76 -5.68
N GLU A 371 20.36 -21.90 -7.00
CA GLU A 371 21.46 -21.69 -7.93
C GLU A 371 21.25 -20.38 -8.69
N LEU A 372 22.28 -19.56 -8.77
CA LEU A 372 22.21 -18.21 -9.33
C LEU A 372 23.28 -18.05 -10.41
N SER A 373 22.92 -17.45 -11.53
CA SER A 373 23.90 -16.98 -12.51
C SER A 373 23.59 -15.54 -12.90
N TRP A 374 24.63 -14.72 -12.95
CA TRP A 374 24.53 -13.30 -13.25
C TRP A 374 25.70 -12.80 -14.10
N PRO A 375 25.70 -13.12 -15.41
CA PRO A 375 26.82 -12.81 -16.30
C PRO A 375 27.14 -11.31 -16.40
N GLU A 376 26.14 -10.43 -16.38
CA GLU A 376 26.35 -8.97 -16.43
C GLU A 376 27.11 -8.41 -15.22
N ARG A 377 27.19 -9.19 -14.12
CA ARG A 377 27.92 -8.86 -12.90
C ARG A 377 29.12 -9.77 -12.66
N ASP A 378 29.57 -10.51 -13.66
CA ASP A 378 30.71 -11.45 -13.55
C ASP A 378 30.48 -12.53 -12.47
N ILE A 379 29.25 -13.06 -12.37
CA ILE A 379 28.91 -14.23 -11.53
C ILE A 379 28.45 -15.36 -12.45
N ASP A 380 29.34 -16.30 -12.74
CA ASP A 380 29.02 -17.43 -13.62
C ASP A 380 28.05 -18.41 -12.96
N ASN A 381 28.32 -18.77 -11.70
CA ASN A 381 27.48 -19.64 -10.89
C ASN A 381 27.72 -19.39 -9.40
N ALA A 382 26.64 -19.25 -8.63
CA ALA A 382 26.65 -19.23 -7.17
C ALA A 382 25.57 -20.18 -6.65
N ILE A 383 25.95 -21.09 -5.74
CA ILE A 383 25.07 -22.13 -5.22
C ILE A 383 24.88 -21.91 -3.71
N PHE A 384 23.62 -21.90 -3.29
CA PHE A 384 23.21 -21.88 -1.90
C PHE A 384 22.38 -23.11 -1.60
N GLU A 385 22.85 -23.96 -0.69
CA GLU A 385 22.15 -25.19 -0.27
C GLU A 385 21.83 -25.14 1.23
N PHE A 386 20.61 -25.56 1.57
CA PHE A 386 20.16 -25.74 2.95
C PHE A 386 19.21 -26.93 3.05
N ASP A 387 19.00 -27.46 4.25
CA ASP A 387 18.03 -28.53 4.48
C ASP A 387 16.60 -27.95 4.55
N GLY A 388 15.70 -28.42 3.69
CA GLY A 388 14.29 -28.05 3.67
C GLY A 388 13.56 -28.32 4.99
N ALA A 389 14.05 -29.25 5.81
CA ALA A 389 13.53 -29.50 7.15
C ALA A 389 13.61 -28.25 8.06
N LEU A 390 14.55 -27.34 7.81
CA LEU A 390 14.67 -26.08 8.55
C LEU A 390 13.44 -25.18 8.42
N LEU A 391 12.64 -25.35 7.36
CA LEU A 391 11.47 -24.52 7.11
C LEU A 391 10.17 -25.09 7.70
N GLY A 392 10.16 -26.35 8.15
CA GLY A 392 8.95 -27.06 8.58
C GLY A 392 8.61 -26.97 10.08
N HIS A 393 9.34 -26.17 10.88
CA HIS A 393 9.27 -26.19 12.34
C HIS A 393 8.53 -25.00 13.00
N GLN A 394 7.63 -24.29 12.30
CA GLN A 394 6.89 -23.15 12.86
C GLN A 394 5.44 -23.46 13.23
#